data_AF-A0A2N0LLI5-F1
#
_entry.id   AF-A0A2N0LLI5-F1
#
_cell.length_a   1.000
_cell.length_b   1.000
_cell.length_c   1.000
_cell.angle_alpha   90.00
_cell.angle_beta   90.00
_cell.angle_gamma   90.00
#
_symmetry.space_group_name_H-M   'P 1'
#
loop_
_entity.id
_entity.type
_entity.pdbx_description
1 polymer ?
#
loop_
_entity_poly.entity_id
_entity_poly.type
_entity_poly.pdbx_seq_one_letter_code
_entity_poly.pdbx_strand_id
1 'polypeptide(L)' 'MAKDIVCGKEIDEEQARSQTSQTSFGASEVDPQLGTRIFHDGSWLYFCGLDCRTKFLASPETFLS' A
#
# COMPACT_ATOMS: atom_id res chain seq x y z
N MET A 1 -11.25 -6.46 2.30
CA MET A 1 -9.96 -7.05 2.72
C MET A 1 -9.05 -6.91 1.54
N ALA A 2 -8.15 -5.94 1.59
CA ALA A 2 -7.18 -5.76 0.53
C ALA A 2 -6.18 -6.90 0.65
N LYS A 3 -5.63 -7.31 -0.48
CA LYS A 3 -4.58 -8.30 -0.53
C LYS A 3 -3.38 -7.67 -1.21
N ASP A 4 -2.21 -7.92 -0.64
CA ASP A 4 -0.96 -7.60 -1.29
C ASP A 4 -0.86 -8.39 -2.60
N ILE A 5 -0.77 -7.70 -3.73
CA ILE A 5 -0.68 -8.34 -5.04
C ILE A 5 0.69 -9.00 -5.30
N VAL A 6 1.72 -8.62 -4.53
CA VAL A 6 3.08 -9.15 -4.66
C VAL A 6 3.28 -10.38 -3.80
N CYS A 7 2.88 -10.33 -2.53
CA CYS A 7 3.13 -11.44 -1.59
C CYS A 7 1.87 -12.22 -1.20
N GLY A 8 0.69 -11.74 -1.57
CA GLY A 8 -0.58 -12.38 -1.23
C GLY A 8 -0.98 -12.27 0.24
N LYS A 9 -0.30 -11.45 1.05
CA LYS A 9 -0.72 -11.21 2.43
C LYS A 9 -2.03 -10.45 2.48
N GLU A 10 -2.88 -10.83 3.41
CA GLU A 10 -4.07 -10.04 3.73
C GLU A 10 -3.66 -8.73 4.39
N ILE A 11 -4.24 -7.65 3.89
CA ILE A 11 -4.03 -6.30 4.38
C ILE A 11 -5.37 -5.80 4.90
N ASP A 12 -5.31 -5.28 6.11
CA ASP A 12 -6.39 -4.54 6.68
C ASP A 12 -6.49 -3.17 5.99
N GLU A 13 -7.50 -3.01 5.12
CA GLU A 13 -7.73 -1.75 4.38
C GLU A 13 -8.01 -0.58 5.30
N GLU A 14 -8.56 -0.84 6.47
CA GLU A 14 -8.86 0.18 7.45
C GLU A 14 -7.55 0.69 8.05
N GLN A 15 -6.62 -0.19 8.40
CA GLN A 15 -5.29 0.21 8.87
C GLN A 15 -4.45 0.90 7.78
N ALA A 16 -4.48 0.39 6.55
CA ALA A 16 -3.75 1.01 5.42
C ALA A 16 -4.31 2.39 5.01
N ARG A 17 -5.56 2.70 5.39
CA ARG A 17 -6.18 4.02 5.19
C ARG A 17 -6.17 4.88 6.45
N SER A 18 -5.92 4.30 7.61
CA SER A 18 -5.94 4.99 8.88
C SER A 18 -4.77 5.94 8.98
N GLN A 19 -5.07 7.18 9.37
CA GLN A 19 -4.05 8.16 9.68
C GLN A 19 -3.42 7.76 11.01
N THR A 20 -2.15 7.36 10.98
CA THR A 20 -1.43 6.92 12.18
C THR A 20 -0.94 8.11 12.98
N SER A 21 -0.61 9.20 12.29
CA SER A 21 0.00 10.40 12.86
C SER A 21 -0.41 11.62 12.04
N GLN A 22 -0.18 12.81 12.59
CA GLN A 22 -0.32 14.07 11.85
C GLN A 22 0.99 14.84 12.05
N THR A 23 1.62 15.22 10.94
CA THR A 23 2.81 16.07 10.98
C THR A 23 2.47 17.43 11.59
N SER A 24 3.48 18.14 12.11
CA SER A 24 3.31 19.46 12.74
C SER A 24 2.67 20.53 11.86
N PHE A 25 2.62 20.30 10.54
CA PHE A 25 1.99 21.19 9.55
C PHE A 25 0.62 20.69 9.07
N GLY A 26 0.05 19.69 9.75
CA GLY A 26 -1.31 19.23 9.53
C GLY A 26 -1.47 18.13 8.48
N ALA A 27 -0.39 17.66 7.85
CA ALA A 27 -0.47 16.56 6.89
C ALA A 27 -0.59 15.22 7.62
N SER A 28 -1.58 14.42 7.22
CA SER A 28 -1.79 13.07 7.75
C SER A 28 -0.65 12.15 7.36
N GLU A 29 -0.05 11.51 8.35
CA GLU A 29 0.99 10.51 8.23
C GLU A 29 0.35 9.12 8.35
N VAL A 30 0.67 8.28 7.40
CA VAL A 30 0.28 6.86 7.39
C VAL A 30 1.55 6.06 7.64
N ASP A 31 1.48 5.05 8.51
CA ASP A 31 2.62 4.17 8.75
C ASP A 31 2.82 3.22 7.56
N PRO A 32 3.96 3.32 6.84
CA PRO A 32 4.26 2.43 5.72
C PRO A 32 4.44 0.95 6.13
N GLN A 33 4.58 0.64 7.42
CA GLN A 33 4.61 -0.73 7.96
C GLN A 33 3.20 -1.33 8.15
N LEU A 34 2.17 -0.48 8.33
CA LEU A 34 0.77 -0.91 8.44
C LEU A 34 0.09 -1.09 7.07
N GLY A 35 0.77 -0.69 6.01
CA GLY A 35 0.36 -0.89 4.62
C GLY A 35 0.57 0.36 3.78
N THR A 36 0.97 0.16 2.53
CA THR A 36 1.07 1.22 1.53
C THR A 36 0.12 0.92 0.37
N ARG A 37 -0.31 1.95 -0.34
CA ARG A 37 -1.10 1.81 -1.56
C ARG A 37 -0.60 2.72 -2.67
N ILE A 38 -0.84 2.32 -3.90
CA ILE A 38 -0.62 3.17 -5.08
C ILE A 38 -1.86 3.15 -5.95
N PHE A 39 -2.07 4.23 -6.69
CA PHE A 39 -3.10 4.26 -7.71
C PHE A 39 -2.47 3.82 -9.04
N HIS A 40 -2.99 2.75 -9.63
CA HIS A 40 -2.51 2.19 -10.90
C HIS A 40 -3.71 1.72 -11.73
N ASP A 41 -3.73 2.09 -13.00
CA ASP A 41 -4.75 1.68 -13.98
C ASP A 41 -6.21 1.85 -13.49
N GLY A 42 -6.50 3.01 -12.90
CA GLY A 42 -7.85 3.32 -12.40
C GLY A 42 -8.22 2.68 -11.06
N SER A 43 -7.34 1.85 -10.47
CA SER A 43 -7.59 1.11 -9.24
C SER A 43 -6.54 1.39 -8.15
N TRP A 44 -6.96 1.28 -6.88
CA TRP A 44 -6.03 1.32 -5.75
C TRP A 44 -5.46 -0.07 -5.50
N LEU A 45 -4.14 -0.21 -5.64
CA LEU A 45 -3.41 -1.41 -5.29
C LEU A 45 -2.80 -1.24 -3.90
N TYR A 46 -2.89 -2.28 -3.08
CA TYR A 46 -2.42 -2.28 -1.70
C TYR A 46 -1.23 -3.22 -1.55
N PHE A 47 -0.31 -2.88 -0.65
CA PHE A 47 0.91 -3.61 -0.36
C PHE A 47 1.18 -3.59 1.14
N CYS A 48 1.68 -4.69 1.69
CA CYS A 48 1.87 -4.83 3.13
C CYS A 48 3.04 -3.99 3.65
N GLY A 49 3.84 -3.43 2.74
CA GLY A 49 4.95 -2.56 3.08
C GLY A 49 5.68 -2.02 1.85
N LEU A 50 6.72 -1.23 2.10
CA LEU A 50 7.54 -0.60 1.05
C LEU A 50 8.29 -1.62 0.18
N ASP A 51 8.70 -2.77 0.72
CA ASP A 51 9.35 -3.84 -0.04
C ASP A 51 8.45 -4.39 -1.15
N CYS A 52 7.20 -4.75 -0.81
CA CYS A 52 6.23 -5.24 -1.79
C CYS A 52 5.90 -4.17 -2.83
N ARG A 53 5.70 -2.92 -2.40
CA ARG A 53 5.52 -1.80 -3.33
C ARG A 53 6.71 -1.64 -4.28
N THR A 54 7.94 -1.76 -3.78
CA THR A 54 9.15 -1.61 -4.60
C THR A 54 9.28 -2.74 -5.61
N LYS A 55 8.99 -3.99 -5.21
CA LYS A 55 8.93 -5.14 -6.12
C LYS A 55 7.88 -4.94 -7.21
N PHE A 56 6.70 -4.44 -6.84
CA PHE A 56 5.66 -4.10 -7.81
C PHE A 56 6.13 -3.02 -8.79
N LEU A 57 6.74 -1.93 -8.29
CA LEU A 57 7.25 -0.86 -9.15
C LEU A 57 8.37 -1.33 -10.08
N ALA A 58 9.18 -2.32 -9.65
CA ALA A 58 10.23 -2.90 -10.48
C ALA A 58 9.67 -3.79 -11.61
N SER A 59 8.51 -4.45 -11.40
CA SER A 59 7.92 -5.35 -12.40
C SER A 59 6.39 -5.39 -12.26
N PRO A 60 5.66 -4.33 -12.62
CA PRO A 60 4.21 -4.29 -12.41
C PRO A 60 3.45 -5.28 -13.30
N GLU A 61 3.92 -5.48 -14.54
CA GLU A 61 3.31 -6.40 -15.51
C GLU A 61 3.25 -7.86 -15.01
N THR A 62 4.21 -8.29 -14.17
CA THR A 62 4.20 -9.65 -13.62
C THR A 62 3.15 -9.88 -12.54
N PHE A 63 2.67 -8.81 -11.90
CA PHE A 63 1.67 -8.88 -10.82
C PHE A 63 0.27 -8.46 -11.27
N LEU A 64 0.15 -7.78 -12.41
CA LEU A 64 -1.13 -7.35 -13.00
C LEU A 64 -1.69 -8.35 -14.02
N SER A 65 -1.00 -9.46 -14.25
CA SER A 65 -1.39 -10.50 -15.23
C SER A 65 -2.50 -11.41 -14.74
#